data_AF-A0A9X1SMX7-F1
#
_entry.id   AF-A0A9X1SMX7-F1
#
_cell.length_a   1.000
_cell.length_b   1.000
_cell.length_c   1.000
_cell.angle_alpha   90.00
_cell.angle_beta   90.00
_cell.angle_gamma   90.00
#
_symmetry.space_group_name_H-M   'P 1'
#
loop_
_entity.id
_entity.type
_entity.pdbx_description
1 polymer ?
#
loop_
_entity_poly.entity_id
_entity_poly.type
_entity_poly.pdbx_seq_one_letter_code
_entity_poly.pdbx_strand_id
1 'polypeptide(L)'
;MSSSSNTRDPVVMVLAVLAGLFILMLFGCGVALAVFIRVTYDKDLGKPAPGTGKIPPPIVVSPNRVEEDRIRELERRRLEQDRQHAAEQLRRAQEQNRADAQMRRENEQQLADERKLTEEEEQRRLLRIAVLGDPAVPGSTGRFGEPLATAPAAVELPTPPAPLPPLAYAEEAVQAGERLGWTNIGSRESKFIDRAPPGGVLVGAIVFKSSRFGTTVAGIQPIYQRQDQYVAGGICGTSTSDTAFSLAEAGEAVSGFRFRSGLVVDVIALTFAPLEGLQLNIDDERQGERLGSPDRDLPKVWSGDSKLIVGIYGTYENNTNVRSLGMLYADQVTAGELGPPLQPLRTFSSANGKFTVEAKLVKINDDGTVSLEREDGSRVSAPIASLSEEDQKYIESQR
;
A
#
# COMPACT_ATOMS: atom_id res chain seq x y z
N MET A 1 -6.31 44.57 26.94
CA MET A 1 -6.95 44.80 25.64
C MET A 1 -6.24 43.94 24.61
N SER A 2 -6.79 42.77 24.28
CA SER A 2 -6.26 41.90 23.22
C SER A 2 -7.36 41.75 22.18
N SER A 3 -7.14 42.37 21.03
CA SER A 3 -8.03 42.30 19.87
C SER A 3 -7.81 40.96 19.18
N SER A 4 -8.75 40.02 19.32
CA SER A 4 -8.74 38.78 18.54
C SER A 4 -9.19 39.11 17.11
N SER A 5 -8.24 39.19 16.19
CA SER A 5 -8.54 39.28 14.76
C SER A 5 -9.09 37.94 14.28
N ASN A 6 -10.40 37.89 14.08
CA ASN A 6 -11.14 36.74 13.59
C ASN A 6 -10.98 36.65 12.06
N THR A 7 -9.80 36.26 11.58
CA THR A 7 -9.55 36.00 10.16
C THR A 7 -10.23 34.69 9.79
N ARG A 8 -11.45 34.78 9.24
CA ARG A 8 -12.14 33.63 8.65
C ARG A 8 -11.32 33.14 7.46
N ASP A 9 -11.00 31.87 7.48
CA ASP A 9 -10.24 31.18 6.45
C ASP A 9 -10.92 31.36 5.08
N PRO A 10 -10.22 31.92 4.07
CA PRO A 10 -10.79 32.14 2.74
C PRO A 10 -11.32 30.85 2.10
N VAL A 11 -10.79 29.68 2.46
CA VAL A 11 -11.25 28.38 1.96
C VAL A 11 -12.68 28.07 2.42
N VAL A 12 -13.03 28.41 3.67
CA VAL A 12 -14.38 28.21 4.22
C VAL A 12 -15.38 29.11 3.51
N MET A 13 -14.97 30.32 3.12
CA MET A 13 -15.82 31.24 2.38
C MET A 13 -16.09 30.75 0.94
N VAL A 14 -15.08 30.21 0.27
CA VAL A 14 -15.23 29.64 -1.09
C VAL A 14 -16.16 28.43 -1.08
N LEU A 15 -16.01 27.52 -0.11
CA LEU A 15 -16.87 26.34 0.01
C LEU A 15 -18.34 26.71 0.28
N ALA A 16 -18.59 27.74 1.11
CA ALA A 16 -19.94 28.21 1.38
C ALA A 16 -20.63 28.80 0.12
N VAL A 17 -19.86 29.52 -0.72
CA VAL A 17 -20.37 30.07 -1.98
C VAL A 17 -20.68 28.96 -2.99
N LEU A 18 -19.80 27.96 -3.12
CA LEU A 18 -20.01 26.83 -4.02
C LEU A 18 -21.23 25.97 -3.62
N ALA A 19 -21.42 25.73 -2.31
CA ALA A 19 -22.60 25.04 -1.80
C ALA A 19 -23.90 25.81 -2.10
N GLY A 20 -23.89 27.14 -1.96
CA GLY A 20 -25.04 27.99 -2.31
C GLY A 20 -25.38 27.94 -3.81
N LEU A 21 -24.37 27.97 -4.69
CA LEU A 21 -24.55 27.86 -6.13
C LEU A 21 -25.12 26.50 -6.56
N PHE A 22 -24.67 25.42 -5.92
CA PHE A 22 -25.17 24.07 -6.21
C PHE A 22 -26.65 23.91 -5.85
N ILE A 23 -27.08 24.45 -4.70
CA ILE A 23 -28.49 24.45 -4.29
C ILE A 23 -29.35 25.25 -5.30
N LEU A 24 -28.88 26.42 -5.74
CA LEU A 24 -29.57 27.21 -6.76
C LEU A 24 -29.73 26.47 -8.10
N MET A 25 -28.72 25.71 -8.51
CA MET A 25 -28.78 24.90 -9.74
C MET A 25 -29.82 23.78 -9.65
N LEU A 26 -29.90 23.09 -8.51
CA LEU A 26 -30.88 22.02 -8.30
C LEU A 26 -32.33 22.54 -8.35
N PHE A 27 -32.59 23.71 -7.75
CA PHE A 27 -33.91 24.35 -7.84
C PHE A 27 -34.23 24.83 -9.26
N GLY A 28 -33.25 25.35 -10.01
CA GLY A 28 -33.43 25.79 -11.40
C GLY A 28 -33.79 24.63 -12.34
N CYS A 29 -33.09 23.50 -12.24
CA CYS A 29 -33.35 22.32 -13.07
C CYS A 29 -34.74 21.69 -12.80
N GLY A 30 -35.20 21.70 -11.55
CA GLY A 30 -36.53 21.19 -11.19
C GLY A 30 -37.67 21.97 -11.85
N VAL A 31 -37.55 23.29 -11.94
CA VAL A 31 -38.58 24.15 -12.57
C VAL A 31 -38.60 23.96 -14.10
N ALA A 32 -37.43 23.83 -14.74
CA ALA A 32 -37.36 23.60 -16.19
C ALA A 32 -38.01 22.26 -16.59
N LEU A 33 -37.79 21.20 -15.81
CA LEU A 33 -38.39 19.89 -16.05
C LEU A 33 -39.93 19.92 -15.91
N ALA A 34 -40.44 20.64 -14.91
CA ALA A 34 -41.88 20.79 -14.69
C ALA A 34 -42.58 21.55 -15.83
N VAL A 35 -41.92 22.56 -16.42
CA VAL A 35 -42.43 23.28 -17.59
C VAL A 35 -42.42 22.39 -18.84
N PHE A 36 -41.38 21.58 -19.03
CA PHE A 36 -41.25 20.72 -20.21
C PHE A 36 -42.30 19.58 -20.24
N ILE A 37 -42.65 19.02 -19.09
CA ILE A 37 -43.70 18.00 -18.97
C ILE A 37 -45.08 18.58 -19.31
N ARG A 38 -45.32 19.87 -19.04
CA ARG A 38 -46.60 20.52 -19.34
C ARG A 38 -46.80 20.86 -20.82
N VAL A 39 -45.71 21.04 -21.58
CA VAL A 39 -45.75 21.40 -23.01
C VAL A 39 -45.91 20.18 -23.92
N THR A 40 -45.53 18.98 -23.46
CA THR A 40 -45.53 17.77 -24.29
C THR A 40 -46.83 16.95 -24.24
N TYR A 41 -47.79 17.32 -23.38
CA TYR A 41 -49.03 16.56 -23.18
C TYR A 41 -50.27 17.12 -23.91
N ASP A 42 -50.12 18.10 -24.80
CA ASP A 42 -51.27 18.78 -25.45
C ASP A 42 -51.22 18.75 -26.99
N LYS A 43 -50.80 17.61 -27.57
CA LYS A 43 -50.91 17.37 -29.01
C LYS A 43 -51.24 15.92 -29.32
N ASP A 44 -52.51 15.55 -29.12
CA ASP A 44 -53.18 14.61 -30.03
C ASP A 44 -54.70 14.62 -29.81
N LEU A 45 -55.44 15.07 -30.84
CA LEU A 45 -56.74 14.55 -31.28
C LEU A 45 -57.30 15.42 -32.42
N GLY A 46 -56.64 15.39 -33.58
CA GLY A 46 -57.19 15.88 -34.85
C GLY A 46 -57.65 14.71 -35.73
N LYS A 47 -58.90 14.27 -35.58
CA LYS A 47 -59.52 13.29 -36.50
C LYS A 47 -59.75 13.93 -37.88
N PRO A 48 -59.31 13.33 -39.00
CA PRO A 48 -59.75 13.74 -40.32
C PRO A 48 -61.19 13.26 -40.59
N ALA A 49 -61.99 14.14 -41.21
CA ALA A 49 -63.36 13.87 -41.63
C ALA A 49 -63.42 12.93 -42.84
N PRO A 50 -64.49 12.10 -42.98
CA PRO A 50 -64.71 11.27 -44.16
C PRO A 50 -65.20 12.11 -45.35
N GLY A 51 -64.31 12.33 -46.32
CA GLY A 51 -64.60 12.99 -47.59
C GLY A 51 -65.18 12.03 -48.64
N THR A 52 -66.47 12.21 -48.90
CA THR A 52 -67.24 11.93 -50.13
C THR A 52 -66.61 11.11 -51.26
N GLY A 53 -67.21 9.94 -51.52
CA GLY A 53 -66.97 9.14 -52.71
C GLY A 53 -67.38 9.85 -54.00
N LYS A 54 -66.43 10.01 -54.91
CA LYS A 54 -66.67 10.25 -56.34
C LYS A 54 -66.53 8.93 -57.08
N ILE A 55 -67.55 8.63 -57.89
CA ILE A 55 -67.61 7.46 -58.78
C ILE A 55 -66.49 7.59 -59.84
N PRO A 56 -65.63 6.58 -60.02
CA PRO A 56 -64.57 6.63 -61.03
C PRO A 56 -65.17 6.49 -62.45
N PRO A 57 -64.66 7.24 -63.44
CA PRO A 57 -65.08 7.13 -64.83
C PRO A 57 -64.70 5.77 -65.45
N PRO A 58 -65.39 5.37 -66.55
CA PRO A 58 -65.20 4.07 -67.19
C PRO A 58 -63.77 3.87 -67.72
N ILE A 59 -63.21 2.71 -67.40
CA ILE A 59 -61.85 2.30 -67.74
C ILE A 59 -61.79 1.94 -69.23
N VAL A 60 -61.21 2.84 -70.04
CA VAL A 60 -60.77 2.51 -71.40
C VAL A 60 -59.47 1.70 -71.28
N VAL A 61 -59.53 0.42 -71.63
CA VAL A 61 -58.39 -0.51 -71.60
C VAL A 61 -57.61 -0.37 -72.90
N SER A 62 -56.52 0.40 -72.87
CA SER A 62 -55.57 0.48 -73.99
C SER A 62 -54.69 -0.78 -74.05
N PRO A 63 -54.57 -1.44 -75.22
CA PRO A 63 -53.80 -2.68 -75.38
C PRO A 63 -52.27 -2.53 -75.21
N ASN A 64 -51.73 -1.30 -75.04
CA ASN A 64 -50.32 -1.04 -74.71
C ASN A 64 -49.99 -1.07 -73.19
N ARG A 65 -50.98 -1.24 -72.29
CA ARG A 65 -50.76 -1.17 -70.83
C ARG A 65 -49.90 -2.30 -70.26
N VAL A 66 -49.94 -3.49 -70.85
CA VAL A 66 -49.24 -4.67 -70.31
C VAL A 66 -47.72 -4.50 -70.36
N GLU A 67 -47.20 -3.88 -71.43
CA GLU A 67 -45.76 -3.64 -71.57
C GLU A 67 -45.28 -2.48 -70.69
N GLU A 68 -46.08 -1.42 -70.55
CA GLU A 68 -45.79 -0.32 -69.61
C GLU A 68 -45.76 -0.80 -68.15
N ASP A 69 -46.67 -1.70 -67.76
CA ASP A 69 -46.70 -2.26 -66.40
C ASP A 69 -45.50 -3.16 -66.13
N ARG A 70 -45.02 -3.92 -67.12
CA ARG A 70 -43.77 -4.71 -67.01
C ARG A 70 -42.54 -3.82 -66.85
N ILE A 71 -42.45 -2.72 -67.60
CA ILE A 71 -41.34 -1.75 -67.48
C ILE A 71 -41.36 -1.11 -66.09
N ARG A 72 -42.53 -0.68 -65.60
CA ARG A 72 -42.69 -0.12 -64.24
C ARG A 72 -42.33 -1.13 -63.16
N GLU A 73 -42.69 -2.39 -63.32
CA GLU A 73 -42.33 -3.44 -62.36
C GLU A 73 -40.81 -3.66 -62.32
N LEU A 74 -40.14 -3.72 -63.48
CA LEU A 74 -38.69 -3.82 -63.55
C LEU A 74 -37.99 -2.62 -62.92
N GLU A 75 -38.47 -1.41 -63.15
CA GLU A 75 -37.95 -0.20 -62.50
C GLU A 75 -38.12 -0.22 -60.98
N ARG A 76 -39.28 -0.68 -60.49
CA ARG A 76 -39.50 -0.87 -59.05
C ARG A 76 -38.53 -1.89 -58.45
N ARG A 77 -38.32 -3.03 -59.12
CA ARG A 77 -37.36 -4.05 -58.67
C ARG A 77 -35.94 -3.51 -58.64
N ARG A 78 -35.51 -2.74 -59.65
CA ARG A 78 -34.19 -2.08 -59.66
C ARG A 78 -34.06 -1.08 -58.51
N LEU A 79 -35.05 -0.21 -58.32
CA LEU A 79 -35.05 0.76 -57.23
C LEU A 79 -35.03 0.08 -55.84
N GLU A 80 -35.75 -1.03 -55.69
CA GLU A 80 -35.74 -1.82 -54.46
C GLU A 80 -34.39 -2.48 -54.22
N GLN A 81 -33.77 -3.07 -55.25
CA GLN A 81 -32.41 -3.59 -55.18
C GLN A 81 -31.39 -2.50 -54.82
N ASP A 82 -31.48 -1.33 -55.44
CA ASP A 82 -30.62 -0.18 -55.14
C ASP A 82 -30.81 0.29 -53.69
N ARG A 83 -32.05 0.32 -53.20
CA ARG A 83 -32.36 0.64 -51.79
C ARG A 83 -31.81 -0.40 -50.83
N GLN A 84 -31.92 -1.69 -51.15
CA GLN A 84 -31.36 -2.78 -50.34
C GLN A 84 -29.83 -2.67 -50.28
N HIS A 85 -29.18 -2.44 -51.43
CA HIS A 85 -27.74 -2.27 -51.50
C HIS A 85 -27.27 -1.02 -50.73
N ALA A 86 -27.97 0.11 -50.87
CA ALA A 86 -27.66 1.33 -50.11
C ALA A 86 -27.86 1.14 -48.59
N ALA A 87 -28.91 0.43 -48.19
CA ALA A 87 -29.16 0.11 -46.77
C ALA A 87 -28.08 -0.83 -46.21
N GLU A 88 -27.64 -1.81 -46.99
CA GLU A 88 -26.55 -2.70 -46.60
C GLU A 88 -25.22 -1.94 -46.47
N GLN A 89 -24.89 -1.06 -47.42
CA GLN A 89 -23.71 -0.21 -47.34
C GLN A 89 -23.73 0.68 -46.10
N LEU A 90 -24.88 1.29 -45.78
CA LEU A 90 -25.05 2.08 -44.57
C LEU A 90 -24.86 1.24 -43.31
N ARG A 91 -25.41 0.02 -43.28
CA ARG A 91 -25.24 -0.90 -42.14
C ARG A 91 -23.76 -1.26 -41.94
N ARG A 92 -23.05 -1.63 -43.01
CA ARG A 92 -21.60 -1.93 -42.95
C ARG A 92 -20.80 -0.73 -42.46
N ALA A 93 -21.10 0.47 -42.95
CA ALA A 93 -20.45 1.70 -42.50
C ALA A 93 -20.73 1.99 -41.02
N GLN A 94 -21.97 1.76 -40.55
CA GLN A 94 -22.33 1.91 -39.14
C GLN A 94 -21.63 0.88 -38.24
N GLU A 95 -21.54 -0.38 -38.69
CA GLU A 95 -20.81 -1.45 -38.00
C GLU A 95 -19.32 -1.11 -37.89
N GLN A 96 -18.70 -0.67 -38.98
CA GLN A 96 -17.31 -0.24 -38.99
C GLN A 96 -17.08 0.95 -38.05
N ASN A 97 -17.94 1.98 -38.09
CA ASN A 97 -17.85 3.12 -37.18
C ASN A 97 -18.01 2.71 -35.70
N ARG A 98 -18.84 1.71 -35.40
CA ARG A 98 -19.00 1.18 -34.04
C ARG A 98 -17.76 0.41 -33.59
N ALA A 99 -17.21 -0.44 -34.44
CA ALA A 99 -15.98 -1.18 -34.16
C ALA A 99 -14.81 -0.23 -33.92
N ASP A 100 -14.65 0.78 -34.77
CA ASP A 100 -13.62 1.81 -34.63
C ASP A 100 -13.80 2.62 -33.32
N ALA A 101 -15.04 2.97 -32.96
CA ALA A 101 -15.33 3.66 -31.70
C ALA A 101 -15.04 2.80 -30.47
N GLN A 102 -15.32 1.49 -30.53
CA GLN A 102 -14.99 0.56 -29.45
C GLN A 102 -13.48 0.42 -29.29
N MET A 103 -12.76 0.19 -30.40
CA MET A 103 -11.30 0.08 -30.38
C MET A 103 -10.63 1.35 -29.81
N ARG A 104 -11.15 2.54 -30.14
CA ARG A 104 -10.66 3.80 -29.54
C ARG A 104 -10.87 3.85 -28.03
N ARG A 105 -12.04 3.43 -27.53
CA ARG A 105 -12.32 3.40 -26.09
C ARG A 105 -11.42 2.41 -25.35
N GLU A 106 -11.18 1.23 -25.93
CA GLU A 106 -10.29 0.22 -25.36
C GLU A 106 -8.85 0.75 -25.29
N ASN A 107 -8.35 1.38 -26.38
CA ASN A 107 -7.02 2.01 -26.38
C ASN A 107 -6.93 3.18 -25.37
N GLU A 108 -7.96 4.01 -25.26
CA GLU A 108 -8.01 5.11 -24.28
C GLU A 108 -8.00 4.58 -22.83
N GLN A 109 -8.71 3.48 -22.55
CA GLN A 109 -8.69 2.82 -21.25
C GLN A 109 -7.31 2.24 -20.92
N GLN A 110 -6.69 1.53 -21.87
CA GLN A 110 -5.33 1.01 -21.69
C GLN A 110 -4.31 2.11 -21.39
N LEU A 111 -4.37 3.22 -22.13
CA LEU A 111 -3.50 4.38 -21.88
C LEU A 111 -3.77 5.03 -20.51
N ALA A 112 -5.03 5.05 -20.06
CA ALA A 112 -5.36 5.58 -18.74
C ALA A 112 -4.84 4.69 -17.61
N ASP A 113 -4.92 3.37 -17.77
CA ASP A 113 -4.43 2.41 -16.79
C ASP A 113 -2.88 2.40 -16.74
N GLU A 114 -2.21 2.50 -17.89
CA GLU A 114 -0.74 2.65 -17.96
C GLU A 114 -0.24 3.93 -17.27
N ARG A 115 -0.96 5.05 -17.45
CA ARG A 115 -0.64 6.32 -16.76
C ARG A 115 -0.78 6.19 -15.25
N LYS A 116 -1.86 5.57 -14.78
CA LYS A 116 -2.05 5.34 -13.34
C LYS A 116 -0.95 4.46 -12.75
N LEU A 117 -0.59 3.37 -13.45
CA LEU A 117 0.50 2.51 -13.03
C LEU A 117 1.82 3.29 -12.92
N THR A 118 2.13 4.11 -13.93
CA THR A 118 3.35 4.95 -13.94
C THR A 118 3.34 5.97 -12.78
N GLU A 119 2.22 6.63 -12.53
CA GLU A 119 2.05 7.58 -11.42
C GLU A 119 2.22 6.89 -10.05
N GLU A 120 1.65 5.69 -9.88
CA GLU A 120 1.79 4.89 -8.65
C GLU A 120 3.24 4.43 -8.43
N GLU A 121 3.94 4.00 -9.48
CA GLU A 121 5.37 3.64 -9.42
C GLU A 121 6.24 4.86 -9.06
N GLU A 122 5.96 6.03 -9.64
CA GLU A 122 6.66 7.26 -9.29
C GLU A 122 6.41 7.66 -7.84
N GLN A 123 5.16 7.59 -7.36
CA GLN A 123 4.82 7.85 -5.97
C GLN A 123 5.54 6.88 -5.01
N ARG A 124 5.57 5.58 -5.33
CA ARG A 124 6.32 4.58 -4.55
C ARG A 124 7.80 4.89 -4.52
N ARG A 125 8.40 5.26 -5.66
CA ARG A 125 9.80 5.67 -5.75
C ARG A 125 10.09 6.90 -4.89
N LEU A 126 9.25 7.94 -4.96
CA LEU A 126 9.40 9.16 -4.16
C LEU A 126 9.27 8.86 -2.66
N LEU A 127 8.32 7.99 -2.28
CA LEU A 127 8.13 7.57 -0.90
C LEU A 127 9.35 6.80 -0.38
N ARG A 128 9.87 5.87 -1.17
CA ARG A 128 11.11 5.16 -0.88
C ARG A 128 12.26 6.14 -0.65
N ILE A 129 12.49 7.09 -1.56
CA ILE A 129 13.55 8.10 -1.40
C ILE A 129 13.34 8.91 -0.12
N ALA A 130 12.10 9.29 0.18
CA ALA A 130 11.78 10.03 1.38
C ALA A 130 12.00 9.24 2.68
N VAL A 131 11.87 7.91 2.66
CA VAL A 131 11.99 7.05 3.86
C VAL A 131 13.38 6.44 4.00
N LEU A 132 13.88 5.82 2.94
CA LEU A 132 15.11 5.03 2.92
C LEU A 132 16.30 5.79 2.34
N GLY A 133 16.08 6.87 1.59
CA GLY A 133 17.12 7.58 0.85
C GLY A 133 17.17 7.17 -0.62
N ASP A 134 17.96 7.88 -1.42
CA ASP A 134 18.10 7.58 -2.84
C ASP A 134 19.05 6.39 -3.04
N PRO A 135 18.59 5.24 -3.57
CA PRO A 135 19.46 4.10 -3.81
C PRO A 135 20.58 4.37 -4.83
N ALA A 136 20.43 5.38 -5.69
CA ALA A 136 21.48 5.79 -6.62
C ALA A 136 22.63 6.56 -5.95
N VAL A 137 22.47 6.95 -4.69
CA VAL A 137 23.46 7.74 -3.94
C VAL A 137 23.90 6.95 -2.70
N PRO A 138 25.09 6.32 -2.71
CA PRO A 138 25.60 5.54 -1.58
C PRO A 138 25.60 6.35 -0.28
N GLY A 139 25.02 5.78 0.79
CA GLY A 139 24.92 6.43 2.10
C GLY A 139 23.83 7.51 2.20
N SER A 140 22.98 7.68 1.19
CA SER A 140 21.80 8.53 1.32
C SER A 140 20.83 7.94 2.34
N THR A 141 20.57 8.68 3.41
CA THR A 141 19.45 8.39 4.33
C THR A 141 18.24 9.19 3.93
N GLY A 142 17.06 8.58 4.02
CA GLY A 142 15.81 9.31 3.84
C GLY A 142 15.58 10.35 4.93
N ARG A 143 14.46 11.06 4.84
CA ARG A 143 14.02 12.05 5.83
C ARG A 143 13.71 11.44 7.20
N PHE A 144 13.66 10.11 7.31
CA PHE A 144 13.40 9.36 8.55
C PHE A 144 14.69 9.03 9.31
N GLY A 145 15.87 9.33 8.74
CA GLY A 145 17.16 9.14 9.39
C GLY A 145 17.71 7.72 9.23
N GLU A 146 18.70 7.41 10.06
CA GLU A 146 19.28 6.07 10.17
C GLU A 146 18.34 5.11 10.91
N PRO A 147 18.41 3.79 10.61
CA PRO A 147 17.75 2.78 11.41
C PRO A 147 18.08 2.91 12.90
N LEU A 148 17.08 2.73 13.75
CA LEU A 148 17.29 2.68 15.19
C LEU A 148 18.22 1.51 15.54
N ALA A 149 19.09 1.72 16.51
CA ALA A 149 19.91 0.65 17.06
C ALA A 149 19.01 -0.41 17.71
N THR A 150 19.40 -1.68 17.57
CA THR A 150 18.72 -2.79 18.25
C THR A 150 18.74 -2.57 19.75
N ALA A 151 17.62 -2.87 20.40
CA ALA A 151 17.49 -2.81 21.85
C ALA A 151 17.12 -4.21 22.38
N PRO A 152 17.52 -4.56 23.63
CA PRO A 152 17.01 -5.75 24.27
C PRO A 152 15.48 -5.78 24.24
N ALA A 153 14.91 -6.97 24.09
CA ALA A 153 13.46 -7.12 24.08
C ALA A 153 12.88 -6.62 25.40
N ALA A 154 11.85 -5.77 25.34
CA ALA A 154 11.19 -5.25 26.54
C ALA A 154 10.40 -6.32 27.33
N VAL A 155 10.19 -7.49 26.71
CA VAL A 155 9.64 -8.69 27.34
C VAL A 155 10.52 -9.89 26.95
N GLU A 156 10.58 -10.91 27.81
CA GLU A 156 11.24 -12.17 27.48
C GLU A 156 10.50 -12.85 26.32
N LEU A 157 11.20 -13.07 25.21
CA LEU A 157 10.63 -13.71 24.03
C LEU A 157 10.77 -15.23 24.15
N PRO A 158 9.74 -16.01 23.78
CA PRO A 158 9.86 -17.46 23.73
C PRO A 158 10.85 -17.87 22.63
N THR A 159 11.36 -19.10 22.66
CA THR A 159 12.09 -19.66 21.52
C THR A 159 11.14 -19.80 20.32
N PRO A 160 11.56 -19.45 19.09
CA PRO A 160 10.74 -19.68 17.92
C PRO A 160 10.32 -21.16 17.79
N PRO A 161 9.02 -21.46 17.59
CA PRO A 161 8.54 -22.83 17.54
C PRO A 161 9.00 -23.60 16.29
N ALA A 162 9.35 -22.89 15.21
CA ALA A 162 9.92 -23.45 14.00
C ALA A 162 10.88 -22.44 13.35
N PRO A 163 11.99 -22.91 12.73
CA PRO A 163 12.87 -22.05 11.97
C PRO A 163 12.20 -21.60 10.67
N LEU A 164 12.42 -20.34 10.28
CA LEU A 164 12.09 -19.88 8.93
C LEU A 164 13.15 -20.34 7.92
N PRO A 165 12.78 -20.50 6.63
CA PRO A 165 13.77 -20.71 5.58
C PRO A 165 14.80 -19.57 5.60
N PRO A 166 16.05 -19.82 5.17
CA PRO A 166 17.00 -18.74 4.97
C PRO A 166 16.46 -17.78 3.89
N LEU A 167 16.25 -16.53 4.27
CA LEU A 167 15.78 -15.47 3.38
C LEU A 167 16.94 -14.56 3.02
N ALA A 168 16.98 -14.14 1.76
CA ALA A 168 17.87 -13.08 1.32
C ALA A 168 17.07 -12.07 0.49
N TYR A 169 17.32 -10.79 0.73
CA TYR A 169 16.79 -9.69 -0.06
C TYR A 169 17.84 -8.58 -0.11
N ALA A 170 17.95 -7.92 -1.25
CA ALA A 170 18.87 -6.81 -1.41
C ALA A 170 18.28 -5.55 -0.76
N GLU A 171 19.12 -4.69 -0.17
CA GLU A 171 18.67 -3.42 0.42
C GLU A 171 17.94 -2.54 -0.61
N GLU A 172 18.38 -2.61 -1.87
CA GLU A 172 17.76 -1.90 -2.96
C GLU A 172 16.39 -2.47 -3.40
N ALA A 173 16.03 -3.67 -2.95
CA ALA A 173 14.71 -4.27 -3.16
C ALA A 173 13.71 -3.92 -2.04
N VAL A 174 14.16 -3.23 -0.98
CA VAL A 174 13.28 -2.77 0.10
C VAL A 174 12.55 -1.50 -0.34
N GLN A 175 11.23 -1.53 -0.19
CA GLN A 175 10.33 -0.41 -0.44
C GLN A 175 9.61 0.02 0.82
N ALA A 176 9.10 1.24 0.81
CA ALA A 176 8.18 1.74 1.84
C ALA A 176 6.73 1.61 1.36
N GLY A 177 5.88 1.01 2.19
CA GLY A 177 4.42 0.97 1.99
C GLY A 177 3.75 2.29 2.28
N GLU A 178 2.42 2.34 2.23
CA GLU A 178 1.69 3.54 2.67
C GLU A 178 1.92 3.77 4.17
N ARG A 179 2.18 5.03 4.54
CA ARG A 179 2.23 5.43 5.95
C ARG A 179 0.86 5.89 6.39
N LEU A 180 0.34 5.24 7.41
CA LEU A 180 -0.97 5.50 7.95
C LEU A 180 -0.90 6.26 9.28
N GLY A 181 -1.91 7.09 9.56
CA GLY A 181 -2.01 7.88 10.79
C GLY A 181 -1.97 9.39 10.52
N TRP A 182 -1.60 10.17 11.53
CA TRP A 182 -1.44 11.61 11.35
C TRP A 182 -0.07 11.91 10.74
N THR A 183 -0.07 12.46 9.52
CA THR A 183 1.12 12.73 8.71
C THR A 183 1.49 14.22 8.56
N ASN A 184 0.71 15.17 9.08
CA ASN A 184 1.11 16.59 9.07
C ASN A 184 2.18 16.82 10.13
N ILE A 185 3.42 16.66 9.69
CA ILE A 185 4.61 16.80 10.52
C ILE A 185 4.76 18.27 10.92
N GLY A 186 4.36 18.59 12.14
CA GLY A 186 4.85 19.78 12.83
C GLY A 186 6.32 19.61 13.21
N SER A 187 7.01 20.71 13.56
CA SER A 187 8.42 20.70 13.98
C SER A 187 8.74 19.90 15.26
N ARG A 188 7.72 19.32 15.91
CA ARG A 188 7.83 18.59 17.18
C ARG A 188 7.86 17.07 17.03
N GLU A 189 7.63 16.55 15.83
CA GLU A 189 7.58 15.10 15.61
C GLU A 189 8.97 14.53 15.33
N SER A 190 9.30 13.47 16.07
CA SER A 190 10.41 12.59 15.76
C SER A 190 9.97 11.57 14.72
N LYS A 191 10.90 11.20 13.85
CA LYS A 191 10.72 10.12 12.87
C LYS A 191 11.51 8.92 13.33
N PHE A 192 11.04 7.73 12.96
CA PHE A 192 11.79 6.50 13.17
C PHE A 192 11.72 5.64 11.92
N ILE A 193 12.76 4.82 11.79
CA ILE A 193 12.84 3.69 10.89
C ILE A 193 13.52 2.56 11.65
N ASP A 194 12.99 1.36 11.53
CA ASP A 194 13.56 0.15 12.11
C ASP A 194 13.48 -0.96 11.08
N ARG A 195 14.60 -1.65 10.85
CA ARG A 195 14.73 -2.68 9.82
C ARG A 195 15.09 -4.00 10.47
N ALA A 196 14.57 -5.08 9.89
CA ALA A 196 15.01 -6.41 10.21
C ALA A 196 16.52 -6.54 9.95
N PRO A 197 17.25 -7.35 10.74
CA PRO A 197 18.59 -7.75 10.37
C PRO A 197 18.58 -8.47 9.00
N PRO A 198 19.71 -8.57 8.28
CA PRO A 198 19.75 -9.24 6.97
C PRO A 198 19.16 -10.65 7.01
N GLY A 199 18.17 -10.90 6.15
CA GLY A 199 17.44 -12.17 6.08
C GLY A 199 16.40 -12.37 7.18
N GLY A 200 16.10 -11.34 7.97
CA GLY A 200 15.02 -11.34 8.95
C GLY A 200 13.69 -10.92 8.34
N VAL A 201 12.59 -11.35 8.95
CA VAL A 201 11.23 -10.91 8.60
C VAL A 201 10.49 -10.51 9.87
N LEU A 202 9.59 -9.54 9.77
CA LEU A 202 8.74 -9.11 10.88
C LEU A 202 7.75 -10.22 11.24
N VAL A 203 7.80 -10.70 12.48
CA VAL A 203 6.92 -11.77 13.01
C VAL A 203 6.08 -11.31 14.18
N GLY A 204 6.27 -10.09 14.66
CA GLY A 204 5.51 -9.59 15.80
C GLY A 204 5.92 -8.19 16.20
N ALA A 205 5.34 -7.71 17.29
CA ALA A 205 5.74 -6.47 17.93
C ALA A 205 5.38 -6.46 19.41
N ILE A 206 6.20 -5.76 20.20
CA ILE A 206 5.89 -5.34 21.56
C ILE A 206 5.36 -3.91 21.48
N VAL A 207 4.21 -3.64 22.09
CA VAL A 207 3.57 -2.34 22.15
C VAL A 207 3.63 -1.81 23.58
N PHE A 208 4.12 -0.59 23.72
CA PHE A 208 4.11 0.18 24.96
C PHE A 208 2.83 1.00 25.00
N LYS A 209 2.07 0.89 26.08
CA LYS A 209 0.80 1.59 26.27
C LYS A 209 0.99 2.85 27.12
N SER A 210 0.23 3.89 26.81
CA SER A 210 0.12 5.14 27.57
C SER A 210 -1.34 5.40 27.88
N SER A 211 -1.63 6.02 29.03
CA SER A 211 -2.97 6.43 29.46
C SER A 211 -3.29 7.90 29.12
N ARG A 212 -2.34 8.64 28.54
CA ARG A 212 -2.45 10.11 28.32
C ARG A 212 -3.64 10.53 27.46
N PHE A 213 -4.04 9.67 26.52
CA PHE A 213 -5.19 9.89 25.64
C PHE A 213 -6.19 8.73 25.75
N GLY A 214 -6.34 8.18 26.96
CA GLY A 214 -6.84 6.81 27.16
C GLY A 214 -5.75 5.79 26.82
N THR A 215 -6.08 4.50 26.82
CA THR A 215 -5.12 3.44 26.47
C THR A 215 -4.74 3.55 24.99
N THR A 216 -3.56 4.06 24.71
CA THR A 216 -3.05 4.39 23.36
C THR A 216 -1.63 3.87 23.20
N VAL A 217 -1.13 3.85 21.96
CA VAL A 217 0.20 3.31 21.64
C VAL A 217 1.28 4.38 21.88
N ALA A 218 2.04 4.22 22.98
CA ALA A 218 3.16 5.08 23.36
C ALA A 218 4.39 4.83 22.49
N GLY A 219 4.65 3.55 22.18
CA GLY A 219 5.79 3.10 21.38
C GLY A 219 5.58 1.67 20.88
N ILE A 220 6.44 1.25 19.96
CA ILE A 220 6.45 -0.08 19.35
C ILE A 220 7.90 -0.57 19.30
N GLN A 221 8.15 -1.83 19.64
CA GLN A 221 9.41 -2.51 19.37
C GLN A 221 9.11 -3.70 18.45
N PRO A 222 9.51 -3.66 17.16
CA PRO A 222 9.25 -4.76 16.24
C PRO A 222 10.04 -6.01 16.67
N ILE A 223 9.46 -7.19 16.40
CA ILE A 223 10.12 -8.48 16.61
C ILE A 223 10.33 -9.10 15.24
N TYR A 224 11.59 -9.36 14.92
CA TYR A 224 12.00 -10.04 13.71
C TYR A 224 12.33 -11.50 14.00
N GLN A 225 12.14 -12.38 13.04
CA GLN A 225 12.69 -13.72 13.06
C GLN A 225 13.70 -13.87 11.94
N ARG A 226 14.88 -14.37 12.30
CA ARG A 226 15.91 -14.80 11.36
C ARG A 226 16.21 -16.26 11.64
N GLN A 227 15.82 -17.14 10.73
CA GLN A 227 15.94 -18.58 10.90
C GLN A 227 15.26 -19.05 12.21
N ASP A 228 16.02 -19.57 13.17
CA ASP A 228 15.59 -20.13 14.45
C ASP A 228 15.67 -19.13 15.62
N GLN A 229 15.94 -17.84 15.35
CA GLN A 229 16.10 -16.83 16.40
C GLN A 229 15.15 -15.64 16.21
N TYR A 230 14.55 -15.20 17.32
CA TYR A 230 13.93 -13.87 17.40
C TYR A 230 14.95 -12.78 17.69
N VAL A 231 14.81 -11.66 17.01
CA VAL A 231 15.63 -10.46 17.18
C VAL A 231 14.68 -9.28 17.41
N ALA A 232 14.78 -8.64 18.57
CA ALA A 232 14.04 -7.41 18.83
C ALA A 232 14.71 -6.22 18.12
N GLY A 233 13.90 -5.39 17.47
CA GLY A 233 14.36 -4.13 16.91
C GLY A 233 14.57 -3.06 17.98
N GLY A 234 14.80 -1.83 17.54
CA GLY A 234 14.83 -0.63 18.37
C GLY A 234 13.44 -0.23 18.84
N ILE A 235 13.39 0.51 19.96
CA ILE A 235 12.14 1.05 20.49
C ILE A 235 11.74 2.30 19.70
N CYS A 236 10.68 2.17 18.91
CA CYS A 236 10.06 3.21 18.11
C CYS A 236 9.00 3.96 18.93
N GLY A 237 9.38 5.03 19.61
CA GLY A 237 8.46 5.85 20.41
C GLY A 237 8.89 5.99 21.86
N THR A 238 7.92 5.97 22.78
CA THR A 238 8.17 6.07 24.23
C THR A 238 7.97 4.70 24.88
N SER A 239 8.99 4.20 25.59
CA SER A 239 8.86 2.99 26.40
C SER A 239 8.08 3.28 27.69
N THR A 240 7.28 2.31 28.12
CA THR A 240 6.50 2.34 29.36
C THR A 240 6.54 0.97 30.02
N SER A 241 6.10 0.86 31.28
CA SER A 241 5.99 -0.43 31.96
C SER A 241 4.74 -1.23 31.58
N ASP A 242 3.74 -0.59 30.96
CA ASP A 242 2.52 -1.25 30.50
C ASP A 242 2.73 -1.75 29.06
N THR A 243 3.17 -3.00 28.93
CA THR A 243 3.45 -3.64 27.65
C THR A 243 2.37 -4.65 27.28
N ALA A 244 2.26 -4.91 25.98
CA ALA A 244 1.58 -6.07 25.41
C ALA A 244 2.35 -6.47 24.14
N PHE A 245 2.29 -7.72 23.72
CA PHE A 245 2.93 -8.13 22.47
C PHE A 245 2.04 -9.07 21.68
N SER A 246 2.22 -9.08 20.36
CA SER A 246 1.58 -10.05 19.47
C SER A 246 2.67 -10.69 18.64
N LEU A 247 2.66 -12.01 18.56
CA LEU A 247 3.66 -12.82 17.86
C LEU A 247 2.97 -13.80 16.91
N ALA A 248 3.61 -14.04 15.76
CA ALA A 248 3.18 -15.01 14.77
C ALA A 248 3.31 -16.45 15.31
N GLU A 249 2.51 -17.38 14.77
CA GLU A 249 2.66 -18.81 15.07
C GLU A 249 3.81 -19.41 14.24
N ALA A 250 4.06 -20.71 14.42
CA ALA A 250 5.12 -21.41 13.72
C ALA A 250 4.97 -21.31 12.19
N GLY A 251 5.99 -20.78 11.52
CA GLY A 251 6.01 -20.65 10.06
C GLY A 251 5.20 -19.48 9.51
N GLU A 252 4.66 -18.60 10.36
CA GLU A 252 3.97 -17.38 9.94
C GLU A 252 4.87 -16.15 10.04
N ALA A 253 4.48 -15.10 9.33
CA ALA A 253 5.04 -13.76 9.49
C ALA A 253 3.94 -12.70 9.35
N VAL A 254 4.29 -11.45 9.66
CA VAL A 254 3.36 -10.32 9.51
C VAL A 254 3.10 -10.06 8.03
N SER A 255 1.84 -10.13 7.61
CA SER A 255 1.37 -9.80 6.26
C SER A 255 0.81 -8.40 6.14
N GLY A 256 0.49 -7.78 7.27
CA GLY A 256 -0.12 -6.46 7.29
C GLY A 256 -0.47 -6.02 8.70
N PHE A 257 -1.25 -4.95 8.79
CA PHE A 257 -1.77 -4.50 10.07
C PHE A 257 -3.10 -3.77 9.89
N ARG A 258 -3.93 -3.86 10.92
CA ARG A 258 -5.10 -3.01 11.09
C ARG A 258 -4.80 -1.98 12.15
N PHE A 259 -5.26 -0.75 11.97
CA PHE A 259 -5.02 0.29 12.95
C PHE A 259 -6.15 1.30 13.04
N ARG A 260 -6.22 1.98 14.18
CA ARG A 260 -7.00 3.20 14.35
C ARG A 260 -6.12 4.30 14.92
N SER A 261 -6.29 5.49 14.37
CA SER A 261 -5.65 6.71 14.86
C SER A 261 -6.63 7.87 14.87
N GLY A 262 -6.61 8.64 15.95
CA GLY A 262 -7.07 10.02 15.97
C GLY A 262 -5.87 10.97 15.92
N LEU A 263 -5.68 11.70 17.03
CA LEU A 263 -4.49 12.53 17.27
C LEU A 263 -3.21 11.66 17.31
N VAL A 264 -3.34 10.47 17.89
CA VAL A 264 -2.30 9.47 18.13
C VAL A 264 -2.80 8.11 17.64
N VAL A 265 -1.92 7.11 17.59
CA VAL A 265 -2.33 5.73 17.34
C VAL A 265 -3.03 5.18 18.59
N ASP A 266 -4.29 4.79 18.42
CA ASP A 266 -5.14 4.31 19.51
C ASP A 266 -4.96 2.81 19.73
N VAL A 267 -4.97 2.04 18.64
CA VAL A 267 -4.89 0.59 18.65
C VAL A 267 -4.31 0.07 17.33
N ILE A 268 -3.52 -1.00 17.42
CA ILE A 268 -2.96 -1.74 16.29
C ILE A 268 -3.31 -3.22 16.49
N ALA A 269 -3.61 -3.94 15.41
CA ALA A 269 -3.56 -5.39 15.39
C ALA A 269 -2.72 -5.83 14.19
N LEU A 270 -1.73 -6.69 14.41
CA LEU A 270 -0.97 -7.27 13.31
C LEU A 270 -1.82 -8.33 12.62
N THR A 271 -1.66 -8.44 11.30
CA THR A 271 -2.18 -9.57 10.53
C THR A 271 -1.03 -10.51 10.24
N PHE A 272 -1.24 -11.80 10.46
CA PHE A 272 -0.27 -12.86 10.21
C PHE A 272 -0.74 -13.72 9.04
N ALA A 273 0.21 -14.25 8.28
CA ALA A 273 -0.06 -15.21 7.21
C ALA A 273 1.06 -16.27 7.19
N PRO A 274 0.76 -17.51 6.77
CA PRO A 274 1.76 -18.54 6.56
C PRO A 274 2.81 -18.10 5.52
N LEU A 275 4.09 -18.38 5.81
CA LEU A 275 5.18 -18.21 4.87
C LEU A 275 5.35 -19.50 4.05
N GLU A 276 4.89 -19.47 2.80
CA GLU A 276 4.98 -20.59 1.87
C GLU A 276 6.10 -20.35 0.87
N GLY A 277 7.25 -20.99 1.11
CA GLY A 277 8.46 -20.73 0.33
C GLY A 277 9.01 -19.34 0.61
N LEU A 278 8.80 -18.40 -0.31
CA LEU A 278 9.33 -17.02 -0.24
C LEU A 278 8.23 -15.96 -0.24
N GLN A 279 6.96 -16.36 -0.12
CA GLN A 279 5.80 -15.47 -0.17
C GLN A 279 4.83 -15.76 0.96
N LEU A 280 4.06 -14.74 1.35
CA LEU A 280 3.00 -14.89 2.34
C LEU A 280 1.71 -15.35 1.66
N ASN A 281 1.09 -16.39 2.19
CA ASN A 281 -0.23 -16.85 1.76
C ASN A 281 -1.32 -15.99 2.41
N ILE A 282 -1.68 -14.89 1.75
CA ILE A 282 -2.68 -13.93 2.26
C ILE A 282 -4.12 -14.47 2.25
N ASP A 283 -4.37 -15.60 1.56
CA ASP A 283 -5.69 -16.24 1.57
C ASP A 283 -5.96 -16.94 2.91
N ASP A 284 -4.91 -17.22 3.70
CA ASP A 284 -4.98 -17.81 5.05
C ASP A 284 -4.49 -16.80 6.11
N GLU A 285 -4.96 -15.55 6.01
CA GLU A 285 -4.63 -14.52 6.99
C GLU A 285 -5.39 -14.70 8.31
N ARG A 286 -4.71 -14.46 9.43
CA ARG A 286 -5.34 -14.35 10.75
C ARG A 286 -4.98 -13.04 11.43
N GLN A 287 -5.93 -12.51 12.20
CA GLN A 287 -5.69 -11.30 12.97
C GLN A 287 -5.09 -11.65 14.34
N GLY A 288 -4.00 -10.97 14.69
CA GLY A 288 -3.38 -11.03 16.00
C GLY A 288 -4.16 -10.29 17.10
N GLU A 289 -3.53 -10.22 18.27
CA GLU A 289 -4.07 -9.49 19.41
C GLU A 289 -4.19 -7.99 19.12
N ARG A 290 -5.21 -7.36 19.70
CA ARG A 290 -5.41 -5.90 19.61
C ARG A 290 -4.57 -5.22 20.67
N LEU A 291 -3.55 -4.49 20.23
CA LEU A 291 -2.58 -3.80 21.07
C LEU A 291 -2.94 -2.31 21.17
N GLY A 292 -3.43 -1.88 22.34
CA GLY A 292 -3.86 -0.50 22.60
C GLY A 292 -5.26 -0.43 23.21
N SER A 293 -6.10 0.49 22.73
CA SER A 293 -7.46 0.66 23.26
C SER A 293 -8.39 -0.51 22.89
N PRO A 294 -9.01 -1.22 23.86
CA PRO A 294 -9.89 -2.35 23.57
C PRO A 294 -11.23 -1.93 22.93
N ASP A 295 -11.70 -0.71 23.23
CA ASP A 295 -13.04 -0.24 22.86
C ASP A 295 -13.10 0.47 21.49
N ARG A 296 -11.98 0.54 20.77
CA ARG A 296 -11.85 1.30 19.52
C ARG A 296 -11.83 0.37 18.30
N ASP A 297 -12.75 0.53 17.36
CA ASP A 297 -12.71 -0.24 16.11
C ASP A 297 -11.37 -0.09 15.35
N LEU A 298 -11.13 -0.96 14.36
CA LEU A 298 -9.92 -1.00 13.52
C LEU A 298 -10.32 -0.77 12.05
N PRO A 299 -10.64 0.46 11.65
CA PRO A 299 -11.33 0.72 10.39
C PRO A 299 -10.36 0.77 9.20
N LYS A 300 -9.07 0.98 9.46
CA LYS A 300 -8.04 1.08 8.42
C LYS A 300 -7.21 -0.18 8.40
N VAL A 301 -7.00 -0.69 7.20
CA VAL A 301 -6.25 -1.91 6.93
C VAL A 301 -5.11 -1.55 5.98
N TRP A 302 -3.94 -2.11 6.23
CA TRP A 302 -2.83 -2.11 5.30
C TRP A 302 -2.32 -3.54 5.13
N SER A 303 -2.03 -3.90 3.88
CA SER A 303 -1.52 -5.20 3.49
C SER A 303 -0.21 -5.02 2.74
N GLY A 304 0.68 -6.00 2.89
CA GLY A 304 1.93 -6.11 2.14
C GLY A 304 1.76 -6.76 0.76
N ASP A 305 0.53 -7.08 0.32
CA ASP A 305 0.26 -7.74 -0.97
C ASP A 305 1.11 -9.00 -1.19
N SER A 306 1.12 -9.90 -0.20
CA SER A 306 1.93 -11.14 -0.14
C SER A 306 3.45 -10.95 -0.03
N LYS A 307 3.95 -9.71 0.04
CA LYS A 307 5.39 -9.42 0.19
C LYS A 307 5.83 -9.55 1.64
N LEU A 308 7.11 -9.89 1.83
CA LEU A 308 7.71 -9.98 3.16
C LEU A 308 7.90 -8.62 3.79
N ILE A 309 7.37 -8.44 4.99
CA ILE A 309 7.57 -7.23 5.79
C ILE A 309 8.90 -7.33 6.53
N VAL A 310 9.80 -6.40 6.24
CA VAL A 310 11.20 -6.41 6.70
C VAL A 310 11.53 -5.21 7.58
N GLY A 311 10.53 -4.47 8.05
CA GLY A 311 10.74 -3.33 8.93
C GLY A 311 9.51 -2.47 9.10
N ILE A 312 9.64 -1.46 9.96
CA ILE A 312 8.61 -0.47 10.23
C ILE A 312 9.20 0.94 10.17
N TYR A 313 8.35 1.93 9.91
CA TYR A 313 8.75 3.34 9.98
C TYR A 313 7.56 4.21 10.35
N GLY A 314 7.82 5.44 10.80
CA GLY A 314 6.72 6.29 11.24
C GLY A 314 7.14 7.57 11.95
N THR A 315 6.18 8.18 12.63
CA THR A 315 6.42 9.34 13.48
C THR A 315 5.86 9.13 14.87
N TYR A 316 6.49 9.80 15.83
CA TYR A 316 6.04 9.86 17.21
C TYR A 316 6.35 11.24 17.79
N GLU A 317 5.65 11.59 18.86
CA GLU A 317 6.03 12.73 19.68
C GLU A 317 6.83 12.23 20.89
N ASN A 318 8.00 12.84 21.12
CA ASN A 318 8.88 12.45 22.22
C ASN A 318 8.12 12.46 23.56
N ASN A 319 8.31 11.41 24.36
CA ASN A 319 7.63 11.19 25.65
C ASN A 319 6.10 11.16 25.55
N THR A 320 5.57 10.88 24.37
CA THR A 320 4.14 10.83 24.11
C THR A 320 3.83 9.53 23.38
N ASN A 321 3.35 9.59 22.14
CA ASN A 321 2.72 8.47 21.46
C ASN A 321 3.17 8.38 20.01
N VAL A 322 3.03 7.18 19.45
CA VAL A 322 3.10 6.96 18.01
C VAL A 322 1.97 7.73 17.32
N ARG A 323 2.30 8.41 16.22
CA ARG A 323 1.40 9.28 15.45
C ARG A 323 1.06 8.68 14.10
N SER A 324 2.06 8.05 13.48
CA SER A 324 1.91 7.34 12.21
C SER A 324 2.80 6.11 12.17
N LEU A 325 2.36 5.11 11.38
CA LEU A 325 3.06 3.85 11.17
C LEU A 325 2.91 3.45 9.70
N GLY A 326 4.02 3.03 9.11
CA GLY A 326 4.08 2.34 7.82
C GLY A 326 5.02 1.15 7.94
N MET A 327 4.97 0.28 6.94
CA MET A 327 5.76 -0.95 6.88
C MET A 327 6.77 -0.87 5.73
N LEU A 328 7.91 -1.55 5.91
CA LEU A 328 8.89 -1.77 4.85
C LEU A 328 8.72 -3.19 4.33
N TYR A 329 8.76 -3.38 3.02
CA TYR A 329 8.65 -4.70 2.41
C TYR A 329 9.73 -4.95 1.37
N ALA A 330 10.12 -6.21 1.18
CA ALA A 330 11.06 -6.63 0.16
C ALA A 330 10.30 -7.07 -1.11
N ASP A 331 10.52 -6.39 -2.24
CA ASP A 331 9.92 -6.75 -3.54
C ASP A 331 10.49 -8.04 -4.13
N GLN A 332 11.77 -8.32 -3.84
CA GLN A 332 12.49 -9.46 -4.38
C GLN A 332 13.15 -10.19 -3.23
N VAL A 333 12.68 -11.41 -2.99
CA VAL A 333 13.20 -12.31 -1.99
C VAL A 333 13.72 -13.55 -2.71
N THR A 334 14.92 -13.97 -2.37
CA THR A 334 15.51 -15.21 -2.82
C THR A 334 15.70 -16.15 -1.63
N ALA A 335 15.77 -17.45 -1.92
CA ALA A 335 16.25 -18.40 -0.94
C ALA A 335 17.71 -18.02 -0.63
N GLY A 336 17.96 -17.60 0.61
CA GLY A 336 19.31 -17.36 1.07
C GLY A 336 20.06 -18.68 1.16
N GLU A 337 21.39 -18.62 1.01
CA GLU A 337 22.20 -19.67 1.60
C GLU A 337 21.97 -19.64 3.11
N LEU A 338 22.00 -20.81 3.77
CA LEU A 338 22.05 -20.85 5.22
C LEU A 338 23.24 -20.00 5.63
N GLY A 339 22.95 -18.78 6.11
CA GLY A 339 23.99 -17.91 6.62
C GLY A 339 24.80 -18.69 7.64
N PRO A 340 26.09 -18.34 7.84
CA PRO A 340 26.88 -18.99 8.88
C PRO A 340 26.07 -18.98 10.17
N PRO A 341 25.93 -20.13 10.85
CA PRO A 341 25.08 -20.26 12.02
C PRO A 341 25.35 -19.09 12.95
N LEU A 342 24.29 -18.53 13.53
CA LEU A 342 24.42 -17.43 14.48
C LEU A 342 25.30 -17.93 15.63
N GLN A 343 26.59 -17.60 15.58
CA GLN A 343 27.51 -17.99 16.64
C GLN A 343 27.00 -17.38 17.95
N PRO A 344 26.93 -18.17 19.03
CA PRO A 344 26.45 -17.69 20.31
C PRO A 344 27.31 -16.52 20.78
N LEU A 345 26.68 -15.56 21.47
CA LEU A 345 27.42 -14.53 22.19
C LEU A 345 28.35 -15.23 23.19
N ARG A 346 29.62 -14.83 23.17
CA ARG A 346 30.66 -15.32 24.08
C ARG A 346 31.31 -14.13 24.75
N THR A 347 31.67 -14.27 26.01
CA THR A 347 32.51 -13.29 26.70
C THR A 347 33.96 -13.46 26.28
N PHE A 348 34.45 -12.54 25.45
CA PHE A 348 35.87 -12.40 25.12
C PHE A 348 36.57 -11.59 26.20
N SER A 349 37.67 -12.10 26.74
CA SER A 349 38.45 -11.46 27.79
C SER A 349 39.81 -11.03 27.23
N SER A 350 40.36 -9.92 27.71
CA SER A 350 41.73 -9.52 27.38
C SER A 350 42.75 -10.46 28.06
N ALA A 351 43.95 -10.56 27.50
CA ALA A 351 45.04 -11.41 28.01
C ALA A 351 45.40 -11.11 29.48
N ASN A 352 45.19 -9.86 29.92
CA ASN A 352 45.42 -9.41 31.29
C ASN A 352 44.17 -9.47 32.19
N GLY A 353 43.03 -9.96 31.69
CA GLY A 353 41.75 -10.05 32.40
C GLY A 353 41.10 -8.71 32.78
N LYS A 354 41.65 -7.57 32.34
CA LYS A 354 41.13 -6.24 32.71
C LYS A 354 39.87 -5.84 31.95
N PHE A 355 39.69 -6.39 30.75
CA PHE A 355 38.58 -6.05 29.87
C PHE A 355 37.87 -7.32 29.46
N THR A 356 36.55 -7.31 29.55
CA THR A 356 35.68 -8.34 28.99
C THR A 356 34.70 -7.69 28.05
N VAL A 357 34.32 -8.41 26.99
CA VAL A 357 33.31 -7.98 26.05
C VAL A 357 32.48 -9.18 25.65
N GLU A 358 31.17 -9.10 25.86
CA GLU A 358 30.24 -10.08 25.32
C GLU A 358 29.96 -9.74 23.86
N ALA A 359 30.39 -10.62 22.98
CA ALA A 359 30.31 -10.39 21.54
C ALA A 359 30.26 -11.71 20.77
N LYS A 360 29.91 -11.59 19.49
CA LYS A 360 29.99 -12.63 18.49
C LYS A 360 31.27 -12.44 17.67
N LEU A 361 31.98 -13.53 17.39
CA LEU A 361 33.08 -13.51 16.41
C LEU A 361 32.49 -13.35 15.00
N VAL A 362 32.75 -12.22 14.35
CA VAL A 362 32.26 -11.93 12.99
C VAL A 362 33.24 -12.41 11.94
N LYS A 363 34.51 -12.02 12.12
CA LYS A 363 35.56 -12.26 11.13
C LYS A 363 36.93 -12.31 11.79
N ILE A 364 37.77 -13.20 11.29
CA ILE A 364 39.22 -13.23 11.56
C ILE A 364 39.90 -12.53 10.39
N ASN A 365 40.56 -11.41 10.65
CA ASN A 365 41.22 -10.62 9.61
C ASN A 365 42.63 -11.15 9.34
N ASP A 366 43.10 -10.95 8.11
CA ASP A 366 44.43 -11.41 7.69
C ASP A 366 45.58 -10.68 8.41
N ASP A 367 45.30 -9.53 9.03
CA ASP A 367 46.24 -8.72 9.82
C ASP A 367 46.45 -9.22 11.27
N GLY A 368 45.82 -10.35 11.64
CA GLY A 368 45.90 -10.91 12.99
C GLY A 368 44.96 -10.25 14.00
N THR A 369 44.00 -9.44 13.55
CA THR A 369 42.90 -8.92 14.38
C THR A 369 41.63 -9.75 14.21
N VAL A 370 40.72 -9.65 15.18
CA VAL A 370 39.36 -10.16 15.08
C VAL A 370 38.35 -9.04 15.17
N SER A 371 37.32 -9.12 14.32
CA SER A 371 36.15 -8.27 14.41
C SER A 371 35.08 -8.97 15.24
N LEU A 372 34.76 -8.35 16.37
CA LEU A 372 33.74 -8.79 17.32
C LEU A 372 32.52 -7.87 17.20
N GLU A 373 31.32 -8.44 17.18
CA GLU A 373 30.06 -7.68 17.17
C GLU A 373 29.31 -7.93 18.48
N ARG A 374 29.07 -6.84 19.22
CA ARG A 374 28.37 -6.90 20.51
C ARG A 374 26.87 -7.12 20.30
N GLU A 375 26.15 -7.38 21.39
CA GLU A 375 24.69 -7.51 21.38
C GLU A 375 23.98 -6.27 20.81
N ASP A 376 24.54 -5.08 21.01
CA ASP A 376 24.01 -3.81 20.47
C ASP A 376 24.34 -3.58 18.98
N GLY A 377 24.95 -4.56 18.31
CA GLY A 377 25.38 -4.49 16.91
C GLY A 377 26.66 -3.68 16.68
N SER A 378 27.23 -3.04 17.71
CA SER A 378 28.48 -2.31 17.58
C SER A 378 29.65 -3.26 17.34
N ARG A 379 30.56 -2.86 16.45
CA ARG A 379 31.74 -3.64 16.10
C ARG A 379 32.97 -3.13 16.80
N VAL A 380 33.74 -4.04 17.38
CA VAL A 380 35.03 -3.78 18.00
C VAL A 380 36.07 -4.66 17.32
N SER A 381 37.21 -4.07 16.98
CA SER A 381 38.38 -4.82 16.50
C SER A 381 39.38 -4.97 17.64
N ALA A 382 39.88 -6.18 17.85
CA ALA A 382 40.91 -6.48 18.83
C ALA A 382 42.01 -7.36 18.22
N PRO A 383 43.30 -7.09 18.47
CA PRO A 383 44.37 -8.02 18.11
C PRO A 383 44.15 -9.38 18.79
N ILE A 384 44.31 -10.50 18.06
CA ILE A 384 44.14 -11.85 18.65
C ILE A 384 45.08 -12.03 19.84
N ALA A 385 46.31 -11.54 19.74
CA ALA A 385 47.32 -11.60 20.80
C ALA A 385 46.96 -10.80 22.07
N SER A 386 45.98 -9.88 22.02
CA SER A 386 45.52 -9.14 23.19
C SER A 386 44.36 -9.81 23.93
N LEU A 387 43.82 -10.91 23.41
CA LEU A 387 42.76 -11.71 24.02
C LEU A 387 43.33 -12.80 24.94
N SER A 388 42.49 -13.37 25.81
CA SER A 388 42.85 -14.48 26.68
C SER A 388 43.28 -15.71 25.88
N GLU A 389 44.13 -16.58 26.46
CA GLU A 389 44.54 -17.82 25.78
C GLU A 389 43.36 -18.72 25.40
N GLU A 390 42.30 -18.72 26.19
CA GLU A 390 41.08 -19.49 25.91
C GLU A 390 40.33 -18.95 24.68
N ASP A 391 40.24 -17.63 24.56
CA ASP A 391 39.59 -16.99 23.42
C ASP A 391 40.45 -17.06 22.15
N GLN A 392 41.78 -17.01 22.30
CA GLN A 392 42.70 -17.28 21.19
C GLN A 392 42.51 -18.69 20.64
N LYS A 393 42.44 -19.71 21.50
CA LYS A 393 42.18 -21.11 21.09
C LYS A 393 40.81 -21.27 20.43
N TYR A 394 39.79 -20.59 20.95
CA TYR A 394 38.48 -20.58 20.32
C TYR A 394 38.55 -19.99 18.91
N ILE A 395 39.17 -18.81 18.75
CA ILE A 395 39.33 -18.15 17.44
C ILE A 395 40.11 -19.05 16.47
N GLU A 396 41.17 -19.73 16.92
CA GLU A 396 41.92 -20.70 16.11
C GLU A 396 41.06 -21.89 15.66
N SER A 397 40.14 -22.37 16.51
CA SER A 397 39.21 -23.45 16.14
C SER A 397 38.16 -23.05 15.09
N GLN A 398 38.00 -21.75 14.85
CA GLN A 398 37.06 -21.19 13.86
C GLN A 398 37.75 -20.80 12.53
N ARG A 399 39.08 -20.94 12.43
CA ARG A 399 39.81 -20.86 11.16
C ARG A 399 39.66 -22.15 10.37
#